data_AF-A0A2I0HKG8-F1
#
_entry.id   AF-A0A2I0HKG8-F1
#
_cell.length_a   1.000
_cell.length_b   1.000
_cell.length_c   1.000
_cell.angle_alpha   90.00
_cell.angle_beta   90.00
_cell.angle_gamma   90.00
#
_symmetry.space_group_name_H-M   'P 1'
#
loop_
_entity.id
_entity.type
_entity.pdbx_description
1 polymer ?
#
loop_
_entity_poly.entity_id
_entity_poly.type
_entity_poly.pdbx_seq_one_letter_code
_entity_poly.pdbx_strand_id
1 'polypeptide(L)'
;MIISCRGIGRSIPSLRAVILLSILLQISELPSSFSASSSLDSFSVTDGKVLELDESNLDTAIASFDYILVDFYAPWCGHCKRLSPELDAAAPVLAGLKQPVVIAKVDTDKYKRVAVKHDIEYE
;
A
#
# COMPACT_ATOMS: atom_id res chain seq x y z
N MET A 1 -10.86 18.75 13.34
CA MET A 1 -12.12 19.16 12.67
C MET A 1 -12.00 20.63 12.34
N ILE A 2 -11.67 20.97 11.09
CA ILE A 2 -11.71 22.35 10.59
C ILE A 2 -12.47 22.31 9.28
N ILE A 3 -13.69 22.85 9.33
CA ILE A 3 -14.56 23.08 8.18
C ILE A 3 -14.24 24.49 7.68
N SER A 4 -13.90 24.62 6.39
CA SER A 4 -13.85 25.92 5.72
C SER A 4 -14.92 25.96 4.64
N CYS A 5 -15.92 26.83 4.84
CA CYS A 5 -16.91 27.20 3.84
C CYS A 5 -16.68 28.65 3.42
N ARG A 6 -16.50 28.90 2.12
CA ARG A 6 -17.25 29.96 1.42
C ARG A 6 -17.13 29.82 -0.10
N GLY A 7 -18.29 29.71 -0.74
CA GLY A 7 -18.40 29.67 -2.19
C GLY A 7 -18.49 31.05 -2.83
N ILE A 8 -18.30 31.08 -4.15
CA ILE A 8 -18.83 32.10 -5.05
C ILE A 8 -19.29 31.36 -6.31
N GLY A 9 -20.60 31.35 -6.53
CA GLY A 9 -21.21 30.84 -7.75
C GLY A 9 -21.03 31.83 -8.89
N ARG A 10 -20.47 31.37 -10.01
CA ARG A 10 -20.63 31.99 -11.32
C ARG A 10 -21.10 30.92 -12.29
N SER A 11 -22.26 31.16 -12.86
CA SER A 11 -22.89 30.32 -13.89
C SER A 11 -21.97 30.29 -15.11
N ILE A 12 -21.29 29.16 -15.33
CA ILE A 12 -20.46 28.87 -16.48
C ILE A 12 -21.14 27.69 -17.18
N PRO A 13 -21.53 27.79 -18.46
CA PRO A 13 -22.16 26.67 -19.16
C PRO A 13 -21.26 25.43 -19.06
N SER A 14 -21.89 24.31 -18.72
CA SER A 14 -21.31 23.07 -18.22
C SER A 14 -20.04 22.63 -18.98
N LEU A 15 -18.88 22.96 -18.40
CA LEU A 15 -17.55 22.50 -18.84
C LEU A 15 -17.47 20.96 -18.98
N ARG A 16 -18.38 20.23 -18.32
CA ARG A 16 -18.50 18.77 -18.44
C ARG A 16 -18.93 18.32 -19.83
N ALA A 17 -19.74 19.10 -20.56
CA ALA A 17 -20.23 18.72 -21.88
C ALA A 17 -19.19 18.94 -22.98
N VAL A 18 -18.33 19.96 -22.85
CA VAL A 18 -17.29 20.25 -23.84
C VAL A 18 -16.16 19.22 -23.75
N ILE A 19 -15.77 18.83 -22.53
CA ILE A 19 -14.70 17.84 -22.31
C ILE A 19 -15.11 16.46 -22.84
N LEU A 20 -16.38 16.05 -22.69
CA LEU A 20 -16.88 14.76 -23.19
C LEU A 20 -16.89 14.67 -24.73
N LEU A 21 -17.15 15.78 -25.44
CA LEU A 21 -17.17 15.80 -26.91
C LEU A 21 -15.75 15.79 -27.50
N SER A 22 -14.78 16.39 -26.81
CA SER A 22 -13.36 16.35 -27.21
C SER A 22 -12.73 14.97 -27.03
N ILE A 23 -13.13 14.24 -25.99
CA ILE A 23 -12.63 12.88 -25.70
C ILE A 23 -13.11 11.88 -26.76
N LEU A 24 -14.34 12.03 -27.27
CA LEU A 24 -14.89 11.14 -28.31
C LEU A 24 -14.18 11.26 -29.66
N LEU A 25 -13.54 12.39 -29.97
CA LEU A 25 -12.83 12.58 -31.25
C LEU A 25 -11.42 11.96 -31.25
N GLN A 26 -10.87 11.60 -30.09
CA GLN A 26 -9.52 11.02 -29.96
C GLN A 26 -9.50 9.48 -29.95
N ILE A 27 -10.66 8.81 -30.07
CA ILE A 27 -10.76 7.33 -29.99
C ILE A 27 -10.48 6.65 -31.34
N SER A 28 -10.43 7.39 -32.45
CA SER A 28 -10.18 6.81 -33.79
C SER A 28 -8.71 6.51 -34.10
N GLU A 29 -7.77 6.88 -33.23
CA GLU A 29 -6.38 6.45 -33.33
C GLU A 29 -6.08 5.45 -32.20
N LEU A 30 -6.55 4.21 -32.38
CA LEU A 30 -6.07 3.08 -31.61
C LEU A 30 -4.76 2.56 -32.24
N PRO A 31 -3.55 2.92 -31.75
CA PRO A 31 -2.50 1.93 -31.74
C PRO A 31 -2.98 0.82 -30.81
N SER A 32 -3.18 -0.35 -31.40
CA SER A 32 -3.54 -1.64 -30.83
C SER A 32 -2.45 -2.18 -29.88
N SER A 33 -1.99 -1.36 -28.94
CA SER A 33 -0.94 -1.68 -27.96
C SER A 33 -0.93 -0.70 -26.79
N PHE A 34 -2.06 -0.36 -26.18
CA PHE A 34 -2.02 0.00 -24.76
C PHE A 34 -1.93 -1.31 -23.99
N SER A 35 -0.71 -1.85 -23.95
CA SER A 35 -0.34 -2.77 -22.90
C SER A 35 -0.63 -2.03 -21.60
N ALA A 36 -1.64 -2.49 -20.87
CA ALA A 36 -1.71 -2.27 -19.43
C ALA A 36 -0.48 -2.99 -18.83
N SER A 37 0.67 -2.36 -18.95
CA SER A 37 1.92 -2.76 -18.34
C SER A 37 2.45 -1.58 -17.59
N SER A 38 2.24 -1.61 -16.29
CA SER A 38 3.28 -1.27 -15.33
C SER A 38 2.80 -1.79 -13.98
N SER A 39 3.11 -3.06 -13.76
CA SER A 39 3.38 -3.69 -12.46
C SER A 39 2.77 -2.97 -11.25
N LEU A 40 1.48 -3.21 -11.00
CA LEU A 40 1.03 -3.33 -9.61
C LEU A 40 1.61 -4.66 -9.16
N ASP A 41 2.81 -4.57 -8.61
CA ASP A 41 3.52 -5.65 -7.94
C ASP A 41 2.51 -6.40 -7.08
N SER A 42 2.36 -7.70 -7.35
CA SER A 42 1.31 -8.58 -6.84
C SER A 42 1.36 -8.71 -5.31
N PHE A 43 0.92 -7.68 -4.61
CA PHE A 43 0.56 -7.76 -3.20
C PHE A 43 -0.82 -8.41 -3.11
N SER A 44 -0.87 -9.73 -3.30
CA SER A 44 -2.09 -10.52 -3.11
C SER A 44 -2.43 -10.53 -1.61
N VAL A 45 -3.31 -9.62 -1.20
CA VAL A 45 -3.80 -9.42 0.19
C VAL A 45 -4.59 -10.61 0.74
N THR A 46 -4.91 -11.60 -0.08
CA THR A 46 -5.95 -12.57 0.25
C THR A 46 -5.46 -13.92 0.76
N ASP A 47 -4.15 -14.18 0.77
CA ASP A 47 -3.63 -15.50 1.11
C ASP A 47 -3.43 -15.74 2.62
N GLY A 48 -3.69 -14.72 3.46
CA GLY A 48 -3.55 -14.85 4.92
C GLY A 48 -2.13 -15.21 5.35
N LYS A 49 -1.13 -14.81 4.55
CA LYS A 49 0.29 -15.10 4.76
C LYS A 49 1.05 -13.82 5.09
N VAL A 50 2.06 -13.93 5.94
CA VAL A 50 2.95 -12.80 6.24
C VAL A 50 3.78 -12.46 5.01
N LEU A 51 3.76 -11.18 4.63
CA LEU A 51 4.50 -10.63 3.51
C LEU A 51 5.94 -10.30 3.93
N GLU A 52 6.90 -10.57 3.06
CA GLU A 52 8.28 -10.13 3.28
C GLU A 52 8.51 -8.83 2.49
N LEU A 53 8.95 -7.81 3.20
CA LEU A 53 9.21 -6.48 2.65
C LEU A 53 10.71 -6.17 2.69
N ASP A 54 11.12 -5.36 1.73
CA ASP A 54 12.46 -4.82 1.57
C ASP A 54 12.40 -3.27 1.57
N GLU A 55 13.55 -2.62 1.63
CA GLU A 55 13.65 -1.15 1.61
C GLU A 55 12.89 -0.49 0.44
N SER A 56 12.88 -1.13 -0.74
CA SER A 56 12.26 -0.57 -1.95
C SER A 56 10.73 -0.71 -2.00
N ASN A 57 10.16 -1.69 -1.29
CA ASN A 57 8.73 -2.00 -1.38
C ASN A 57 7.94 -1.64 -0.11
N LEU A 58 8.64 -1.36 1.01
CA LEU A 58 8.03 -1.03 2.29
C LEU A 58 7.10 0.19 2.20
N ASP A 59 7.59 1.30 1.63
CA ASP A 59 6.79 2.52 1.49
C ASP A 59 5.56 2.32 0.61
N THR A 60 5.71 1.55 -0.47
CA THR A 60 4.62 1.20 -1.38
C THR A 60 3.58 0.31 -0.71
N ALA A 61 4.01 -0.69 0.08
CA ALA A 61 3.13 -1.58 0.82
C ALA A 61 2.33 -0.82 1.89
N ILE A 62 2.99 0.07 2.64
CA ILE A 62 2.32 0.92 3.65
C ILE A 62 1.28 1.84 3.00
N ALA A 63 1.56 2.39 1.82
CA ALA A 63 0.61 3.23 1.10
C ALA A 63 -0.55 2.45 0.46
N SER A 64 -0.38 1.15 0.22
CA SER A 64 -1.36 0.32 -0.50
C SER A 64 -2.44 -0.29 0.40
N PHE A 65 -2.16 -0.46 1.70
CA PHE A 65 -3.10 -1.07 2.64
C PHE A 65 -3.61 -0.06 3.66
N ASP A 66 -4.92 -0.08 3.90
CA ASP A 66 -5.53 0.73 4.97
C ASP A 66 -5.01 0.35 6.36
N TYR A 67 -4.78 -0.95 6.59
CA TYR A 67 -4.25 -1.49 7.84
C TYR A 67 -3.16 -2.52 7.57
N ILE A 68 -1.94 -2.19 7.96
CA ILE A 68 -0.77 -3.08 7.89
C ILE A 68 -0.02 -3.08 9.22
N LEU A 69 0.35 -4.28 9.68
CA LEU A 69 1.28 -4.50 10.77
C LEU A 69 2.63 -4.89 10.18
N VAL A 70 3.67 -4.10 10.44
CA VAL A 70 5.04 -4.39 9.99
C VAL A 70 5.87 -4.84 11.19
N ASP A 71 6.38 -6.06 11.14
CA ASP A 71 7.35 -6.62 12.09
C ASP A 71 8.78 -6.31 11.63
N PHE A 72 9.42 -5.37 12.31
CA PHE A 72 10.83 -5.02 12.10
C PHE A 72 11.68 -5.99 12.92
N TYR A 73 12.24 -7.01 12.27
CA TYR A 73 12.94 -8.10 12.95
C TYR A 73 14.41 -8.19 12.57
N ALA A 74 15.17 -8.88 13.43
CA ALA A 74 16.54 -9.30 13.14
C ALA A 74 16.69 -10.83 13.34
N PRO A 75 17.44 -11.52 12.47
CA PRO A 75 17.58 -12.98 12.52
C PRO A 75 18.34 -13.49 13.76
N TRP A 76 19.01 -12.62 14.50
CA TRP A 76 19.70 -12.93 15.75
C TRP A 76 18.88 -12.58 17.00
N CYS A 77 17.78 -11.83 16.87
CA CYS A 77 16.96 -11.43 18.01
C CYS A 77 16.10 -12.58 18.53
N GLY A 78 16.31 -12.99 19.80
CA GLY A 78 15.57 -14.08 20.44
C GLY A 78 14.08 -13.77 20.63
N HIS A 79 13.72 -12.52 20.89
CA HIS A 79 12.33 -12.11 21.06
C HIS A 79 11.55 -12.15 19.74
N CYS A 80 12.13 -11.67 18.64
CA CYS A 80 11.51 -11.73 17.31
C CYS A 80 11.24 -13.17 16.87
N LYS A 81 12.18 -14.10 17.14
CA LYS A 81 11.98 -15.53 16.81
C LYS A 81 10.79 -16.16 17.51
N ARG A 82 10.49 -15.72 18.74
CA ARG A 82 9.32 -16.20 19.50
C ARG A 82 8.02 -15.58 19.00
N LEU A 83 8.07 -14.36 18.48
CA LEU A 83 6.91 -13.65 17.95
C LEU A 83 6.53 -14.09 16.53
N SER A 84 7.50 -14.41 15.68
CA SER A 84 7.26 -14.82 14.29
C SER A 84 6.16 -15.90 14.12
N PRO A 85 6.17 -17.03 14.85
CA PRO A 85 5.15 -18.06 14.66
C PRO A 85 3.75 -17.58 15.07
N GLU A 86 3.63 -16.68 16.04
CA GLU A 86 2.35 -16.10 16.45
C GLU A 86 1.79 -15.16 15.39
N LEU A 87 2.65 -14.36 14.74
CA LEU A 87 2.26 -13.51 13.62
C LEU A 87 1.87 -14.33 12.39
N ASP A 88 2.61 -15.41 12.09
CA ASP A 88 2.26 -16.32 11.00
C ASP A 88 0.91 -17.01 11.26
N ALA A 89 0.57 -17.35 12.51
CA ALA A 89 -0.73 -17.89 12.90
C ALA A 89 -1.86 -16.84 12.90
N ALA A 90 -1.56 -15.58 13.20
CA ALA A 90 -2.52 -14.49 13.22
C ALA A 90 -2.88 -13.97 11.82
N ALA A 91 -1.95 -14.02 10.87
CA ALA A 91 -2.13 -13.52 9.51
C ALA A 91 -3.43 -13.98 8.81
N PRO A 92 -3.81 -15.28 8.82
CA PRO A 92 -5.06 -15.71 8.18
C PRO A 92 -6.30 -15.25 8.95
N VAL A 93 -6.22 -15.12 10.27
CA VAL A 93 -7.34 -14.66 11.11
C VAL A 93 -7.62 -13.18 10.84
N LEU A 94 -6.55 -12.37 10.77
CA LEU A 94 -6.64 -10.94 10.51
C LEU A 94 -7.09 -10.61 9.08
N ALA A 95 -6.71 -11.44 8.10
CA ALA A 95 -7.18 -11.31 6.73
C ALA A 95 -8.69 -11.60 6.58
N GLY A 96 -9.26 -12.44 7.46
CA GLY A 96 -10.69 -12.80 7.44
C GLY A 96 -11.63 -11.81 8.13
N LEU A 97 -11.10 -10.72 8.72
CA LEU A 97 -11.91 -9.71 9.39
C LEU A 97 -12.68 -8.82 8.39
N LYS A 98 -13.74 -8.16 8.87
CA LYS A 98 -14.49 -7.16 8.06
C LYS A 98 -13.60 -6.03 7.54
N GLN A 99 -12.55 -5.70 8.30
CA GLN A 99 -11.48 -4.80 7.91
C GLN A 99 -10.21 -5.66 7.91
N PRO A 100 -9.70 -6.07 6.74
CA PRO A 100 -8.54 -6.95 6.66
C PRO A 100 -7.30 -6.21 7.17
N VAL A 101 -6.54 -6.86 8.05
CA VAL A 101 -5.24 -6.35 8.50
C VAL A 101 -4.16 -7.26 7.92
N VAL A 102 -3.24 -6.65 7.16
CA VAL A 102 -2.14 -7.35 6.52
C VAL A 102 -0.95 -7.38 7.48
N ILE A 103 -0.30 -8.53 7.62
CA ILE A 103 0.95 -8.63 8.38
C ILE A 103 2.11 -8.72 7.39
N ALA A 104 3.14 -7.92 7.63
CA ALA A 104 4.39 -7.93 6.91
C ALA A 104 5.58 -8.02 7.87
N LYS A 105 6.73 -8.48 7.38
CA LYS A 105 7.99 -8.53 8.11
C LYS A 105 9.11 -7.91 7.26
N VAL A 106 10.05 -7.23 7.90
CA VAL A 106 11.21 -6.62 7.25
C VAL A 106 12.47 -6.86 8.09
N ASP A 107 13.54 -7.29 7.44
CA ASP A 107 14.83 -7.53 8.07
C ASP A 107 15.59 -6.20 8.24
N THR A 108 15.59 -5.68 9.45
CA THR A 108 16.26 -4.42 9.79
C THR A 108 17.76 -4.58 10.08
N ASP A 109 18.28 -5.82 10.18
CA ASP A 109 19.72 -6.10 10.24
C ASP A 109 20.35 -5.94 8.84
N LYS A 110 19.65 -6.44 7.82
CA LYS A 110 20.00 -6.27 6.41
C LYS A 110 19.74 -4.84 5.92
N TYR A 111 18.58 -4.27 6.24
CA TYR A 111 18.14 -2.95 5.77
C TYR A 111 18.25 -1.88 6.87
N LYS A 112 19.48 -1.54 7.26
CA LYS A 112 19.74 -0.57 8.35
C LYS A 112 19.11 0.80 8.13
N ARG A 113 18.94 1.23 6.88
CA ARG A 113 18.29 2.51 6.54
C ARG A 113 16.83 2.55 6.96
N VAL A 114 16.13 1.41 6.87
CA VAL A 114 14.75 1.27 7.32
C VAL A 114 14.68 1.39 8.84
N ALA A 115 15.60 0.74 9.57
CA ALA A 115 15.68 0.83 11.02
C ALA A 115 15.81 2.28 11.50
N VAL A 116 16.74 3.04 10.91
CA VAL A 116 16.95 4.46 11.26
C VAL A 116 15.74 5.32 10.88
N LYS A 117 15.13 5.07 9.72
CA LYS A 117 13.93 5.82 9.27
C LYS A 117 12.75 5.67 10.23
N HIS A 118 12.64 4.51 10.86
CA HIS A 118 11.54 4.16 11.76
C HIS A 118 11.93 4.13 13.25
N ASP A 119 13.11 4.66 13.60
CA ASP A 119 13.61 4.76 14.98
C ASP A 119 13.62 3.40 15.71
N ILE A 120 13.99 2.33 14.98
CA ILE A 120 14.06 0.96 15.51
C ILE A 120 15.42 0.77 16.19
N GLU A 121 15.39 0.63 17.50
CA GLU A 121 16.57 0.36 18.33
C GLU A 121 16.49 -1.06 18.91
N TYR A 122 17.62 -1.77 18.91
CA TYR A 122 17.72 -3.10 19.49
C TYR A 122 18.34 -3.00 20.88
N GLU A 123 17.62 -3.46 21.89
CA GLU A 123 18.12 -3.59 23.27
C GLU A 123 18.50 -5.04 23.60
#